data_AF-A0A2V6J3S1-F1
#
_entry.id   AF-A0A2V6J3S1-F1
#
_cell.length_a   1.000
_cell.length_b   1.000
_cell.length_c   1.000
_cell.angle_alpha   90.00
_cell.angle_beta   90.00
_cell.angle_gamma   90.00
#
_symmetry.space_group_name_H-M   'P 1'
#
loop_
_entity.id
_entity.type
_entity.pdbx_description
1 polymer ?
#
loop_
_entity_poly.entity_id
_entity_poly.type
_entity_poly.pdbx_seq_one_letter_code
_entity_poly.pdbx_strand_id
1 'polypeptide(L)'
;LLINEGSASGAEIVAGALKDLRRAVLVGETTFGKGSVQNVLQLPDGSAVRFTTAKYYTPSRQVIQGNGVTPNIRVGMTAEQERALYALRNAGNVKPDDELNIIKTKDPQMLRAIDALKGVMIYAQQSAPKAEAVKK
;
A
#
# COMPACT_ATOMS: atom_id res chain seq x y z
N LEU A 1 -0.21 -4.86 3.44
CA LEU A 1 0.34 -3.53 3.09
C LEU A 1 -0.83 -2.64 2.69
N LEU A 2 -0.96 -1.48 3.32
CA LEU A 2 -1.99 -0.50 3.00
C LEU A 2 -1.52 0.39 1.85
N ILE A 3 -2.41 0.64 0.89
CA ILE A 3 -2.15 1.48 -0.29
C ILE A 3 -3.38 2.32 -0.63
N ASN A 4 -3.17 3.48 -1.23
CA ASN A 4 -4.22 4.39 -1.71
C ASN A 4 -3.75 5.18 -2.94
N GLU A 5 -4.58 6.10 -3.43
CA GLU A 5 -4.25 6.98 -4.57
C GLU A 5 -2.99 7.83 -4.32
N GLY A 6 -2.71 8.20 -3.07
CA GLY A 6 -1.48 8.92 -2.70
C GLY A 6 -0.19 8.09 -2.76
N SER A 7 -0.29 6.76 -2.89
CA SER A 7 0.86 5.87 -3.02
C SER A 7 1.43 5.94 -4.44
N ALA A 8 2.69 6.35 -4.59
CA ALA A 8 3.29 6.62 -5.91
C ALA A 8 4.78 6.23 -5.98
N SER A 9 5.31 6.07 -7.19
CA SER A 9 6.75 5.90 -7.45
C SER A 9 7.31 4.63 -6.77
N GLY A 10 8.35 4.75 -5.95
CA GLY A 10 8.95 3.62 -5.23
C GLY A 10 7.96 2.79 -4.43
N ALA A 11 6.92 3.41 -3.86
CA ALA A 11 5.87 2.70 -3.13
C ALA A 11 5.12 1.68 -4.03
N GLU A 12 4.93 2.01 -5.31
CA GLU A 12 4.22 1.17 -6.27
C GLU A 12 5.10 -0.01 -6.73
N ILE A 13 6.40 0.23 -6.90
CA ILE A 13 7.36 -0.84 -7.21
C ILE A 13 7.36 -1.88 -6.08
N VAL A 14 7.43 -1.41 -4.83
CA VAL A 14 7.39 -2.27 -3.64
C VAL A 14 6.05 -3.00 -3.53
N ALA A 15 4.93 -2.29 -3.66
CA ALA A 15 3.59 -2.88 -3.58
C ALA A 15 3.39 -3.95 -4.66
N GLY A 16 3.73 -3.64 -5.92
CA GLY A 16 3.64 -4.56 -7.05
C GLY A 16 4.51 -5.79 -6.87
N ALA A 17 5.76 -5.63 -6.43
CA ALA A 17 6.66 -6.75 -6.18
C ALA A 17 6.16 -7.67 -5.06
N LEU A 18 5.72 -7.09 -3.93
CA LEU A 18 5.21 -7.86 -2.80
C LEU A 18 3.92 -8.61 -3.15
N LYS A 19 3.01 -8.00 -3.92
CA LYS A 19 1.79 -8.65 -4.38
C LYS A 19 2.10 -9.80 -5.34
N ASP A 20 2.89 -9.55 -6.38
CA ASP A 20 3.14 -10.54 -7.43
C ASP A 20 3.92 -11.75 -6.93
N LEU A 21 4.84 -11.52 -5.98
CA LEU A 21 5.61 -12.60 -5.33
C LEU A 21 4.84 -13.27 -4.17
N ARG A 22 3.56 -12.92 -3.97
CA ARG A 22 2.71 -13.44 -2.87
C ARG A 22 3.34 -13.26 -1.50
N ARG A 23 4.05 -12.15 -1.29
CA ARG A 23 4.72 -11.80 -0.02
C ARG A 23 3.90 -10.86 0.85
N ALA A 24 2.92 -10.17 0.28
CA ALA A 24 1.96 -9.37 1.04
C ALA A 24 0.59 -9.34 0.36
N VAL A 25 -0.45 -9.20 1.19
CA VAL A 25 -1.79 -8.81 0.74
C VAL A 25 -1.86 -7.29 0.74
N LEU A 26 -2.21 -6.71 -0.42
CA LEU A 26 -2.50 -5.29 -0.57
C LEU A 26 -3.95 -4.99 -0.20
N VAL A 27 -4.17 -3.97 0.62
CA VAL A 27 -5.49 -3.52 1.08
C VAL A 27 -5.62 -2.01 0.85
N GLY A 28 -6.78 -1.55 0.39
CA GLY A 28 -7.07 -0.13 0.18
C GLY A 28 -7.51 0.17 -1.25
N GLU A 29 -6.89 1.15 -1.90
CA GLU A 29 -7.29 1.61 -3.24
C GLU A 29 -6.15 1.45 -4.28
N THR A 30 -6.48 1.61 -5.56
CA THR A 30 -5.45 1.56 -6.61
C THR A 30 -4.46 2.70 -6.39
N THR A 31 -3.16 2.42 -6.55
CA THR A 31 -2.12 3.44 -6.43
C THR A 31 -2.15 4.45 -7.59
N PHE A 32 -1.39 5.54 -7.47
CA PHE A 32 -1.40 6.67 -8.41
C PHE A 32 -1.10 6.31 -9.88
N GLY A 33 -0.16 5.40 -10.13
CA GLY A 33 0.34 5.06 -11.46
C GLY A 33 1.55 5.88 -11.91
N LYS A 34 2.43 6.30 -10.99
CA LYS A 34 3.70 6.98 -11.31
C LYS A 34 4.83 5.96 -11.45
N GLY A 35 4.78 5.18 -12.52
CA GLY A 35 5.72 4.11 -12.83
C GLY A 35 6.75 4.46 -13.90
N SER A 36 7.42 5.62 -13.84
CA SER A 36 8.40 6.04 -14.85
C SER A 36 9.69 6.59 -14.25
N VAL A 37 10.78 6.45 -15.01
CA VAL A 37 12.08 7.07 -14.73
C VAL A 37 12.19 8.34 -15.55
N GLN A 38 12.50 9.46 -14.89
CA GLN A 38 12.71 10.74 -15.55
C GLN A 38 14.16 11.19 -15.34
N ASN A 39 14.80 11.60 -16.43
CA ASN A 39 16.12 12.21 -16.42
C ASN A 39 16.00 13.70 -16.75
N VAL A 40 16.90 14.49 -16.20
CA VAL A 40 17.03 15.92 -16.48
C VAL A 40 18.36 16.15 -17.19
N LEU A 41 18.30 16.73 -18.39
CA LEU A 41 19.47 17.17 -19.14
C LEU A 41 19.55 18.70 -19.08
N GLN A 42 20.63 19.22 -18.51
CA GLN A 42 20.91 20.65 -18.51
C GLN A 42 21.40 21.09 -19.89
N LEU A 43 20.91 22.22 -20.39
CA LEU A 43 21.30 22.82 -21.66
C LEU A 43 22.33 23.96 -21.46
N PRO A 44 23.16 24.27 -22.48
CA PRO A 44 24.23 25.27 -22.36
C PRO A 44 23.76 26.69 -22.02
N ASP A 45 22.51 27.01 -22.33
CA ASP A 45 21.88 28.32 -22.06
C ASP A 45 21.32 28.45 -20.63
N GLY A 46 21.50 27.44 -19.78
CA GLY A 46 20.99 27.40 -18.42
C GLY A 46 19.56 26.85 -18.30
N SER A 47 18.90 26.50 -19.40
CA SER A 47 17.63 25.77 -19.38
C SER A 47 17.82 24.26 -19.17
N ALA A 48 16.75 23.49 -19.01
CA ALA A 48 16.83 22.04 -18.85
C ALA A 48 15.64 21.31 -19.50
N VAL A 49 15.91 20.09 -19.98
CA VAL A 49 14.90 19.18 -20.53
C VAL A 49 14.70 18.01 -19.57
N ARG A 50 13.46 17.82 -19.11
CA ARG A 50 13.06 16.63 -18.35
C ARG A 50 12.31 15.67 -19.25
N PHE A 51 12.80 14.44 -19.36
CA PHE A 51 12.21 13.44 -20.24
C PHE A 51 12.18 12.06 -19.59
N THR A 52 11.19 11.27 -19.99
CA THR A 52 11.02 9.90 -19.51
C THR A 52 11.93 8.95 -20.28
N THR A 53 12.74 8.17 -19.58
CA THR A 53 13.68 7.22 -20.18
C THR A 53 13.26 5.77 -20.02
N ALA A 54 12.43 5.45 -19.01
CA ALA A 54 11.96 4.10 -18.77
C ALA A 54 10.59 4.08 -18.08
N LYS A 55 9.96 2.90 -18.12
CA LYS A 55 8.77 2.55 -17.34
C LYS A 55 9.09 1.39 -16.42
N TYR A 56 8.50 1.40 -15.23
CA TYR A 56 8.54 0.30 -14.30
C TYR A 56 7.43 -0.70 -14.59
N TYR A 57 7.80 -1.98 -14.46
CA TYR A 57 6.91 -3.12 -14.56
C TYR A 57 6.99 -3.93 -13.27
N THR A 58 5.87 -4.48 -12.85
CA THR A 58 5.84 -5.45 -11.74
C THR A 58 6.47 -6.79 -12.19
N PRO A 59 6.82 -7.71 -11.26
CA PRO A 59 7.34 -9.02 -11.64
C PRO A 59 6.43 -9.83 -12.59
N SER A 60 5.10 -9.64 -12.51
CA SER A 60 4.13 -10.23 -13.46
C SER A 60 4.02 -9.47 -14.79
N ARG A 61 4.93 -8.53 -15.07
CA ARG A 61 4.99 -7.70 -16.28
C ARG A 61 3.81 -6.74 -16.45
N GLN A 62 3.15 -6.33 -15.37
CA GLN A 62 2.14 -5.27 -15.44
C GLN A 62 2.82 -3.90 -15.46
N VAL A 63 2.41 -3.03 -16.39
CA VAL A 63 2.92 -1.66 -16.46
C VAL A 63 2.27 -0.81 -15.36
N ILE A 64 3.10 -0.17 -14.54
CA ILE A 64 2.62 0.68 -13.43
C ILE A 64 2.20 2.06 -13.96
N GLN A 65 2.95 2.61 -14.92
CA GLN A 65 2.68 3.95 -15.45
C GLN A 65 1.28 4.04 -16.05
N GLY A 66 0.44 4.92 -15.49
CA GLY A 66 -0.93 5.17 -15.93
C GLY A 66 -1.99 4.19 -15.41
N ASN A 67 -1.58 3.08 -14.78
CA ASN A 67 -2.51 2.07 -14.25
C ASN A 67 -2.47 1.96 -12.72
N GLY A 68 -1.31 2.22 -12.12
CA GLY A 68 -1.06 1.92 -10.71
C GLY A 68 -0.99 0.42 -10.43
N VAL A 69 -1.01 0.09 -9.15
CA VAL A 69 -1.04 -1.27 -8.60
C VAL A 69 -2.39 -1.47 -7.92
N THR A 70 -3.12 -2.48 -8.36
CA THR A 70 -4.43 -2.81 -7.79
C THR A 70 -4.28 -3.62 -6.49
N PRO A 71 -5.07 -3.29 -5.45
CA PRO A 71 -5.05 -4.04 -4.20
C PRO A 71 -5.65 -5.43 -4.37
N ASN A 72 -5.28 -6.37 -3.51
CA ASN A 72 -5.96 -7.66 -3.41
C ASN A 72 -7.34 -7.51 -2.77
N ILE A 73 -7.47 -6.60 -1.80
CA ILE A 73 -8.72 -6.28 -1.12
C ILE A 73 -8.99 -4.78 -1.33
N ARG A 74 -9.93 -4.46 -2.21
CA ARG A 74 -10.35 -3.07 -2.46
C ARG A 74 -11.21 -2.57 -1.31
N VAL A 75 -10.87 -1.39 -0.78
CA VAL A 75 -11.60 -0.68 0.26
C VAL A 75 -11.54 0.80 -0.07
N GLY A 76 -12.65 1.35 -0.58
CA GLY A 76 -12.73 2.76 -0.93
C GLY A 76 -12.92 3.65 0.29
N MET A 77 -12.40 4.88 0.22
CA MET A 77 -12.79 5.99 1.09
C MET A 77 -13.28 7.16 0.24
N THR A 78 -14.26 7.91 0.73
CA THR A 78 -14.61 9.17 0.09
C THR A 78 -13.52 10.22 0.35
N ALA A 79 -13.37 11.19 -0.54
CA ALA A 79 -12.42 12.28 -0.36
C ALA A 79 -12.68 13.09 0.94
N GLU A 80 -13.92 13.11 1.43
CA GLU A 80 -14.28 13.74 2.71
C GLU A 80 -13.81 12.90 3.90
N GLN A 81 -14.01 11.57 3.84
CA GLN A 81 -13.52 10.65 4.86
C GLN A 81 -11.99 10.68 4.95
N GLU A 82 -11.29 10.70 3.82
CA GLU A 82 -9.83 10.75 3.79
C GLU A 82 -9.30 12.08 4.36
N ARG A 83 -9.89 13.21 3.96
CA ARG A 83 -9.55 14.53 4.52
C ARG A 83 -9.79 14.61 6.02
N ALA A 84 -10.94 14.11 6.49
CA ALA A 84 -11.26 14.09 7.92
C ALA A 84 -10.27 13.21 8.70
N LEU A 85 -9.93 12.02 8.19
CA LEU A 85 -8.97 11.12 8.80
C LEU A 85 -7.56 11.71 8.84
N TYR A 86 -7.12 12.35 7.76
CA TYR A 86 -5.83 13.04 7.69
C TYR A 86 -5.74 14.18 8.71
N ALA A 87 -6.79 15.00 8.82
CA ALA A 87 -6.85 16.08 9.81
C ALA A 87 -6.78 15.55 11.25
N LEU A 88 -7.51 14.46 11.55
CA LEU A 88 -7.49 13.83 12.87
C LEU A 88 -6.10 13.29 13.24
N ARG A 89 -5.42 12.62 12.30
CA ARG A 89 -4.07 12.06 12.54
C ARG A 89 -3.01 13.15 12.74
N ASN A 90 -3.15 14.29 12.06
CA ASN A 90 -2.20 15.40 12.15
C ASN A 90 -2.46 16.37 13.31
N ALA A 91 -3.52 16.16 14.10
CA ALA A 91 -3.86 17.02 15.24
C ALA A 91 -2.84 16.94 16.41
N GLY A 92 -1.80 16.12 16.32
CA GLY A 92 -0.61 16.14 17.19
C GLY A 92 -0.80 15.62 18.62
N ASN A 93 -2.03 15.47 19.11
CA ASN A 93 -2.35 15.10 20.50
C ASN A 93 -3.48 14.05 20.60
N VAL A 94 -3.40 12.98 19.81
CA VAL A 94 -4.38 11.88 19.89
C VAL A 94 -3.95 10.92 21.00
N LYS A 95 -4.79 10.69 22.01
CA LYS A 95 -4.53 9.67 23.04
C LYS A 95 -4.68 8.28 22.42
N PRO A 96 -4.00 7.23 22.95
CA PRO A 96 -4.09 5.88 22.40
C PRO A 96 -5.52 5.34 22.28
N ASP A 97 -6.38 5.60 23.26
CA ASP A 97 -7.79 5.18 23.22
C ASP A 97 -8.58 5.89 22.11
N ASP A 98 -8.28 7.16 21.86
CA ASP A 98 -8.89 7.93 20.78
C ASP A 98 -8.43 7.41 19.41
N GLU A 99 -7.16 6.99 19.30
CA GLU A 99 -6.61 6.39 18.08
C GLU A 99 -7.30 5.05 17.76
N LEU A 100 -7.48 4.18 18.76
CA LEU A 100 -8.25 2.94 18.62
C LEU A 100 -9.68 3.18 18.17
N ASN A 101 -10.33 4.21 18.72
CA ASN A 101 -11.68 4.60 18.33
C ASN A 101 -11.72 5.15 16.90
N ILE A 102 -10.74 5.97 16.50
CA ILE A 102 -10.59 6.45 15.12
C ILE A 102 -10.45 5.28 14.16
N ILE A 103 -9.59 4.30 14.46
CA ILE A 103 -9.40 3.11 13.61
C ILE A 103 -10.71 2.34 13.46
N LYS A 104 -11.43 2.09 14.55
CA LYS A 104 -12.67 1.29 14.55
C LYS A 104 -13.83 1.96 13.84
N THR A 105 -13.90 3.29 13.87
CA THR A 105 -15.11 4.03 13.47
C THR A 105 -14.94 4.89 12.22
N LYS A 106 -13.71 5.34 11.92
CA LYS A 106 -13.43 6.35 10.89
C LYS A 106 -12.45 5.88 9.82
N ASP A 107 -11.77 4.75 10.03
CA ASP A 107 -10.75 4.23 9.12
C ASP A 107 -11.11 2.83 8.59
N PRO A 108 -11.98 2.75 7.57
CA PRO A 108 -12.40 1.47 7.01
C PRO A 108 -11.23 0.70 6.38
N GLN A 109 -10.22 1.38 5.83
CA GLN A 109 -9.07 0.74 5.22
C GLN A 109 -8.20 0.03 6.28
N MET A 110 -7.91 0.70 7.40
CA MET A 110 -7.15 0.13 8.52
C MET A 110 -7.91 -1.01 9.18
N LEU A 111 -9.20 -0.84 9.44
CA LEU A 111 -10.04 -1.91 10.01
C LEU A 111 -9.99 -3.16 9.13
N ARG A 112 -10.15 -2.99 7.81
CA ARG A 112 -10.11 -4.13 6.88
C ARG A 112 -8.73 -4.78 6.80
N ALA A 113 -7.66 -4.00 6.89
CA ALA A 113 -6.30 -4.55 6.94
C ALA A 113 -6.05 -5.38 8.21
N ILE A 114 -6.57 -4.94 9.36
CA ILE A 114 -6.52 -5.70 10.61
C ILE A 114 -7.29 -7.02 10.46
N ASP A 115 -8.49 -7.00 9.88
CA ASP A 115 -9.28 -8.22 9.65
C ASP A 115 -8.57 -9.21 8.73
N ALA A 116 -7.97 -8.72 7.65
CA ALA A 116 -7.19 -9.54 6.73
C ALA A 116 -5.99 -10.18 7.46
N LEU A 117 -5.28 -9.42 8.30
CA LEU A 117 -4.16 -9.94 9.07
C LEU A 117 -4.59 -11.01 10.07
N LYS A 118 -5.68 -10.76 10.83
CA LYS A 118 -6.25 -11.74 11.75
C LYS A 118 -6.64 -13.03 11.04
N GLY A 119 -7.28 -12.94 9.87
CA GLY A 119 -7.63 -14.10 9.05
C GLY A 119 -6.42 -14.92 8.65
N VAL A 120 -5.34 -14.27 8.20
CA VAL A 120 -4.08 -14.94 7.85
C VAL A 120 -3.45 -15.62 9.08
N MET A 121 -3.47 -14.96 10.24
CA MET A 121 -2.92 -15.53 11.49
C MET A 121 -3.70 -16.77 11.94
N ILE A 122 -5.03 -16.72 11.91
CA ILE A 122 -5.88 -17.88 12.25
C ILE A 122 -5.61 -19.03 11.29
N TYR A 123 -5.56 -18.75 9.98
CA TYR A 123 -5.26 -19.77 8.99
C TYR A 123 -3.88 -20.41 9.21
N ALA A 124 -2.86 -19.59 9.49
CA ALA A 124 -1.51 -20.07 9.79
C ALA A 124 -1.46 -20.96 11.05
N GLN A 125 -2.22 -20.61 12.10
CA GLN A 125 -2.34 -21.43 13.31
C GLN A 125 -2.99 -22.79 13.04
N GLN A 126 -4.01 -22.84 12.17
CA GLN A 126 -4.71 -24.08 11.82
C GLN A 126 -3.94 -24.99 10.84
N SER A 127 -3.12 -24.39 9.98
CA SER A 127 -2.35 -25.09 8.94
C SER A 127 -0.93 -25.46 9.38
N ALA A 128 -0.48 -25.00 10.55
CA ALA A 128 0.80 -25.41 11.11
C ALA A 128 0.80 -26.92 11.42
N PRO A 129 1.85 -27.67 11.03
CA PRO A 129 1.95 -29.08 11.39
C PRO A 129 1.94 -29.20 12.92
N LYS A 130 1.07 -30.07 13.45
CA LYS A 130 1.10 -30.42 14.89
C LYS A 130 2.50 -30.92 15.19
N ALA A 131 3.19 -30.28 16.14
CA ALA A 131 4.48 -30.78 16.61
C ALA A 131 4.30 -32.24 17.06
N GLU A 132 4.93 -33.18 16.34
CA GLU A 132 4.98 -34.56 16.79
C GLU A 132 5.68 -34.56 18.15
N ALA A 133 4.97 -35.04 19.17
CA ALA A 133 5.55 -35.26 20.48
C ALA A 133 6.69 -36.26 20.31
N VAL A 134 7.93 -35.76 20.33
CA VAL A 134 9.13 -36.59 20.42
C VAL A 134 9.01 -37.37 21.72
N LYS A 135 8.55 -38.62 21.64
CA LYS A 135 8.58 -39.57 22.75
C LYS A 135 10.06 -39.79 23.09
N LYS A 136 10.47 -39.34 24.27
CA LYS A 136 11.71 -39.77 24.91
C LYS A 136 11.59 -41.21 25.38
#